data_AF-A0A1F3SGB8-F1
#
_entry.id   AF-A0A1F3SGB8-F1
#
_cell.length_a   1.000
_cell.length_b   1.000
_cell.length_c   1.000
_cell.angle_alpha   90.00
_cell.angle_beta   90.00
_cell.angle_gamma   90.00
#
_symmetry.space_group_name_H-M   'P 1'
#
loop_
_entity.id
_entity.type
_entity.pdbx_description
1 polymer ?
#
loop_
_entity_poly.entity_id
_entity_poly.type
_entity_poly.pdbx_seq_one_letter_code
_entity_poly.pdbx_strand_id
1 'polypeptide(L)'
;MLRHSLLTLLFLVVTSFPVFAYKMTIYTDQTSKAKAEQVKQLFKTTYPFNQYNIDFEIVSATAAELNCAPDPAITRLVVCNSTHVTTDSAARGSDQAFIVRDLAQYGGSGGGVPVITTQSDPRMMLHEYLHTLGLSDEYEYSASEAPRFCTSTTRSPNLTVITPLASYASDAIARTTHSSAIPWYARIAGTTLITNSTNLGTGNVNSTTAAPNTGNAPLALSRAIGLYKGKTCRNLPATGSGPAAASWHPGGEPTIMEFLSGGLGGPTEQIVAGIYDSRGVTKRVAATTPPPPMPVTVTDGARDDSKGAIINVINNTGSSSSIGR
;
A
#
# COMPACT_ATOMS: atom_id res chain seq x y z
N MET A 1 65.13 -2.16 30.23
CA MET A 1 63.67 -1.90 30.39
C MET A 1 63.15 -1.31 29.09
N LEU A 2 62.64 -2.12 28.16
CA LEU A 2 62.01 -1.66 26.91
C LEU A 2 60.52 -2.03 26.96
N ARG A 3 59.66 -1.04 27.22
CA ARG A 3 58.20 -1.20 27.15
C ARG A 3 57.78 -1.12 25.68
N HIS A 4 57.30 -2.24 25.14
CA HIS A 4 56.67 -2.30 23.83
C HIS A 4 55.27 -1.71 23.95
N SER A 5 55.10 -0.49 23.46
CA SER A 5 53.79 0.12 23.23
C SER A 5 53.12 -0.59 22.06
N LEU A 6 52.25 -1.54 22.38
CA LEU A 6 51.36 -2.21 21.43
C LEU A 6 50.32 -1.17 20.97
N LEU A 7 50.63 -0.49 19.87
CA LEU A 7 49.73 0.44 19.20
C LEU A 7 48.60 -0.38 18.55
N THR A 8 47.48 -0.54 19.27
CA THR A 8 46.26 -1.14 18.74
C THR A 8 45.70 -0.20 17.67
N LEU A 9 46.07 -0.46 16.42
CA LEU A 9 45.50 0.17 15.24
C LEU A 9 44.05 -0.31 15.12
N LEU A 10 43.13 0.43 15.75
CA LEU A 10 41.70 0.24 15.62
C LEU A 10 41.30 0.57 14.18
N PHE A 11 41.36 -0.44 13.30
CA PHE A 11 40.81 -0.37 11.96
C PHE A 11 39.29 -0.20 12.09
N LEU A 12 38.85 1.06 12.09
CA LEU A 12 37.47 1.44 11.81
C LEU A 12 37.23 1.08 10.33
N VAL A 13 36.98 -0.21 10.09
CA VAL A 13 36.40 -0.65 8.83
C VAL A 13 34.99 -0.09 8.85
N VAL A 14 34.86 1.13 8.31
CA VAL A 14 33.57 1.68 7.92
C VAL A 14 33.09 0.79 6.78
N THR A 15 32.47 -0.34 7.14
CA THR A 15 31.74 -1.16 6.19
C THR A 15 30.57 -0.32 5.73
N SER A 16 30.75 0.38 4.61
CA SER A 16 29.66 0.96 3.86
C SER A 16 28.76 -0.19 3.42
N PHE A 17 27.80 -0.56 4.26
CA PHE A 17 26.79 -1.52 3.89
C PHE A 17 26.07 -0.94 2.67
N PRO A 18 26.11 -1.62 1.50
CA PRO A 18 25.42 -1.12 0.33
C PRO A 18 23.94 -1.01 0.70
N VAL A 19 23.42 0.21 0.66
CA VAL A 19 21.98 0.45 0.83
C VAL A 19 21.32 -0.07 -0.44
N PHE A 20 20.82 -1.31 -0.37
CA PHE A 20 20.09 -1.91 -1.48
C PHE A 20 18.71 -1.24 -1.58
N ALA A 21 18.47 -0.54 -2.67
CA ALA A 21 17.15 -0.03 -3.02
C ALA A 21 16.31 -1.16 -3.61
N TYR A 22 15.06 -1.29 -3.20
CA TYR A 22 14.13 -2.25 -3.79
C TYR A 22 13.77 -1.79 -5.20
N LYS A 23 14.13 -2.58 -6.21
CA LYS A 23 14.00 -2.19 -7.61
C LYS A 23 12.72 -2.73 -8.22
N MET A 24 11.88 -1.82 -8.70
CA MET A 24 10.67 -2.12 -9.47
C MET A 24 10.86 -1.75 -10.95
N THR A 25 10.56 -2.68 -11.85
CA THR A 25 10.66 -2.45 -13.30
C THR A 25 9.29 -2.46 -13.95
N ILE A 26 8.95 -1.40 -14.68
CA ILE A 26 7.67 -1.26 -15.38
C ILE A 26 7.90 -1.45 -16.87
N TYR A 27 7.36 -2.54 -17.41
CA TYR A 27 7.38 -2.81 -18.84
C TYR A 27 6.18 -2.15 -19.50
N THR A 28 6.40 -1.47 -20.62
CA THR A 28 5.31 -0.86 -21.37
C THR A 28 5.60 -0.83 -22.86
N ASP A 29 4.56 -1.07 -23.66
CA ASP A 29 4.58 -0.86 -25.10
C ASP A 29 3.87 0.42 -25.54
N GLN A 30 3.43 1.23 -24.58
CA GLN A 30 2.97 2.58 -24.85
C GLN A 30 4.16 3.46 -25.23
N THR A 31 4.16 4.00 -26.46
CA THR A 31 5.25 4.84 -26.98
C THR A 31 5.58 6.03 -26.05
N SER A 32 4.57 6.70 -25.48
CA SER A 32 4.76 7.86 -24.60
C SER A 32 5.17 7.49 -23.17
N LYS A 33 5.00 6.22 -22.75
CA LYS A 33 5.18 5.74 -21.38
C LYS A 33 4.37 6.49 -20.32
N ALA A 34 3.39 7.31 -20.72
CA ALA A 34 2.69 8.21 -19.83
C ALA A 34 1.99 7.47 -18.67
N LYS A 35 1.35 6.33 -18.94
CA LYS A 35 0.70 5.53 -17.90
C LYS A 35 1.71 4.89 -16.94
N ALA A 36 2.85 4.43 -17.44
CA ALA A 36 3.92 3.87 -16.60
C ALA A 36 4.51 4.92 -15.65
N GLU A 37 4.69 6.16 -16.12
CA GLU A 37 5.12 7.28 -15.25
C GLU A 37 4.05 7.65 -14.21
N GLN A 38 2.75 7.61 -14.57
CA GLN A 38 1.66 7.79 -13.60
C GLN A 38 1.69 6.74 -12.48
N VAL A 39 1.91 5.47 -12.84
CA VAL A 39 2.06 4.36 -11.87
C VAL A 39 3.25 4.61 -10.96
N LYS A 40 4.43 4.89 -11.52
CA LYS A 40 5.64 5.20 -10.75
C LYS A 40 5.41 6.36 -9.78
N GLN A 41 4.77 7.43 -10.24
CA GLN A 41 4.47 8.57 -9.38
C GLN A 41 3.50 8.20 -8.25
N LEU A 42 2.45 7.42 -8.55
CA LEU A 42 1.50 6.94 -7.55
C LEU A 42 2.21 6.20 -6.40
N PHE A 43 3.11 5.26 -6.71
CA PHE A 43 3.86 4.54 -5.69
C PHE A 43 4.79 5.46 -4.90
N LYS A 44 5.47 6.39 -5.56
CA LYS A 44 6.34 7.37 -4.90
C LYS A 44 5.61 8.29 -3.92
N THR A 45 4.31 8.50 -4.11
CA THR A 45 3.51 9.39 -3.25
C THR A 45 2.62 8.65 -2.26
N THR A 46 2.42 7.34 -2.39
CA THR A 46 1.44 6.61 -1.56
C THR A 46 2.11 5.94 -0.36
N TYR A 47 1.55 6.12 0.83
CA TYR A 47 1.98 5.38 2.02
C TYR A 47 1.55 3.89 1.93
N PRO A 48 2.38 2.92 2.36
CA PRO A 48 3.71 3.07 2.96
C PRO A 48 4.86 3.11 1.95
N PHE A 49 4.61 2.91 0.65
CA PHE A 49 5.64 2.80 -0.39
C PHE A 49 6.57 4.01 -0.44
N ASN A 50 6.03 5.21 -0.23
CA ASN A 50 6.81 6.46 -0.18
C ASN A 50 7.85 6.52 0.95
N GLN A 51 7.75 5.65 1.98
CA GLN A 51 8.73 5.54 3.06
C GLN A 51 9.90 4.62 2.72
N TYR A 52 9.79 3.80 1.67
CA TYR A 52 10.82 2.83 1.31
C TYR A 52 11.72 3.35 0.19
N ASN A 53 12.99 2.93 0.22
CA ASN A 53 13.95 3.21 -0.83
C ASN A 53 13.64 2.32 -2.04
N ILE A 54 12.66 2.74 -2.84
CA ILE A 54 12.21 2.06 -4.04
C ILE A 54 12.72 2.80 -5.27
N ASP A 55 13.48 2.09 -6.10
CA ASP A 55 13.94 2.55 -7.40
C ASP A 55 13.03 2.03 -8.50
N PHE A 56 12.74 2.86 -9.49
CA PHE A 56 11.86 2.51 -10.60
C PHE A 56 12.61 2.62 -11.94
N GLU A 57 12.56 1.54 -12.72
CA GLU A 57 13.00 1.52 -14.12
C GLU A 57 11.78 1.37 -15.03
N ILE A 58 11.70 2.12 -16.14
CA ILE A 58 10.65 1.93 -17.15
C ILE A 58 11.28 1.41 -18.44
N VAL A 59 10.92 0.19 -18.82
CA VAL A 59 11.45 -0.52 -19.98
C VAL A 59 10.42 -0.48 -21.10
N SER A 60 10.86 -0.06 -22.29
CA SER A 60 10.06 -0.21 -23.49
C SER A 60 10.08 -1.68 -23.92
N ALA A 61 8.91 -2.22 -24.19
CA ALA A 61 8.73 -3.52 -24.82
C ALA A 61 7.78 -3.36 -26.01
N THR A 62 7.76 -4.34 -26.91
CA THR A 62 6.78 -4.42 -27.99
C THR A 62 5.53 -5.15 -27.51
N ALA A 63 4.40 -4.88 -28.16
CA ALA A 63 3.16 -5.62 -27.92
C ALA A 63 3.34 -7.15 -28.06
N ALA A 64 4.20 -7.57 -29.00
CA ALA A 64 4.50 -8.98 -29.25
C ALA A 64 5.34 -9.62 -28.13
N GLU A 65 6.30 -8.89 -27.55
CA GLU A 65 7.09 -9.38 -26.39
C GLU A 65 6.22 -9.55 -25.16
N LEU A 66 5.32 -8.60 -24.89
CA LEU A 66 4.40 -8.67 -23.75
C LEU A 66 3.30 -9.71 -23.95
N ASN A 67 2.88 -9.93 -25.21
CA ASN A 67 1.85 -10.89 -25.62
C ASN A 67 0.62 -10.91 -24.70
N CYS A 68 0.06 -9.73 -24.45
CA CYS A 68 -1.09 -9.55 -23.57
C CYS A 68 -2.41 -9.70 -24.31
N ALA A 69 -3.36 -10.44 -23.72
CA ALA A 69 -4.72 -10.61 -24.20
C ALA A 69 -5.73 -10.68 -23.05
N PRO A 70 -7.00 -10.31 -23.27
CA PRO A 70 -8.09 -10.58 -22.33
C PRO A 70 -8.23 -12.07 -22.01
N ASP A 71 -8.49 -12.41 -20.75
CA ASP A 71 -8.93 -13.75 -20.34
C ASP A 71 -10.30 -14.04 -20.98
N PRO A 72 -10.48 -15.22 -21.62
CA PRO A 72 -11.70 -15.53 -22.34
C PRO A 72 -12.93 -15.72 -21.44
N ALA A 73 -12.74 -16.03 -20.15
CA ALA A 73 -13.83 -16.22 -19.20
C ALA A 73 -14.18 -14.92 -18.46
N ILE A 74 -13.19 -14.05 -18.21
CA ILE A 74 -13.38 -12.77 -17.51
C ILE A 74 -12.64 -11.69 -18.29
N THR A 75 -13.34 -11.07 -19.24
CA THR A 75 -12.73 -10.16 -20.23
C THR A 75 -11.92 -9.02 -19.61
N ARG A 76 -12.30 -8.50 -18.43
CA ARG A 76 -11.56 -7.45 -17.71
C ARG A 76 -10.19 -7.91 -17.18
N LEU A 77 -9.94 -9.21 -17.08
CA LEU A 77 -8.64 -9.75 -16.70
C LEU A 77 -7.73 -9.77 -17.92
N VAL A 78 -6.55 -9.15 -17.82
CA VAL A 78 -5.56 -9.14 -18.90
C VAL A 78 -4.44 -10.08 -18.54
N VAL A 79 -4.18 -11.09 -19.37
CA VAL A 79 -3.11 -12.07 -19.17
C VAL A 79 -2.00 -11.78 -20.17
N CYS A 80 -0.76 -11.76 -19.69
CA CYS A 80 0.44 -11.49 -20.50
C CYS A 80 1.44 -12.63 -20.39
N ASN A 81 2.47 -12.62 -21.24
CA ASN A 81 3.63 -13.51 -21.12
C ASN A 81 4.53 -13.06 -19.94
N SER A 82 4.14 -13.44 -18.73
CA SER A 82 4.87 -13.10 -17.51
C SER A 82 6.23 -13.80 -17.40
N THR A 83 6.45 -14.93 -18.10
CA THR A 83 7.73 -15.66 -18.09
C THR A 83 8.87 -14.84 -18.68
N HIS A 84 8.63 -14.21 -19.84
CA HIS A 84 9.62 -13.33 -20.47
C HIS A 84 9.98 -12.15 -19.55
N VAL A 85 8.96 -11.46 -19.04
CA VAL A 85 9.12 -10.30 -18.15
C VAL A 85 9.82 -10.66 -16.84
N THR A 86 9.47 -11.81 -16.23
CA THR A 86 10.12 -12.27 -15.00
C THR A 86 11.61 -12.58 -15.25
N THR A 87 11.93 -13.20 -16.37
CA THR A 87 13.33 -13.54 -16.72
C THR A 87 14.15 -12.29 -16.99
N ASP A 88 13.65 -11.36 -17.80
CA ASP A 88 14.36 -10.10 -18.12
C ASP A 88 14.50 -9.21 -16.87
N SER A 89 13.45 -9.09 -16.05
CA SER A 89 13.50 -8.27 -14.83
C SER A 89 14.48 -8.81 -13.80
N ALA A 90 14.57 -10.14 -13.64
CA ALA A 90 15.57 -10.77 -12.79
C ALA A 90 17.00 -10.54 -13.32
N ALA A 91 17.23 -10.62 -14.63
CA ALA A 91 18.53 -10.29 -15.24
C ALA A 91 18.93 -8.82 -15.02
N ARG A 92 17.96 -7.92 -14.86
CA ARG A 92 18.16 -6.50 -14.48
C ARG A 92 18.32 -6.27 -12.98
N GLY A 93 18.29 -7.32 -12.16
CA GLY A 93 18.33 -7.23 -10.70
C GLY A 93 17.08 -6.55 -10.11
N SER A 94 15.92 -6.69 -10.76
CA SER A 94 14.66 -6.15 -10.25
C SER A 94 14.07 -7.10 -9.21
N ASP A 95 13.54 -6.55 -8.12
CA ASP A 95 12.82 -7.31 -7.10
C ASP A 95 11.34 -7.51 -7.46
N GLN A 96 10.81 -6.67 -8.35
CA GLN A 96 9.44 -6.73 -8.83
C GLN A 96 9.34 -6.20 -10.27
N ALA A 97 8.50 -6.84 -11.07
CA ALA A 97 8.13 -6.36 -12.41
C ALA A 97 6.64 -6.03 -12.49
N PHE A 98 6.29 -5.01 -13.29
CA PHE A 98 4.93 -4.58 -13.62
C PHE A 98 4.77 -4.54 -15.14
N ILE A 99 3.55 -4.68 -15.65
CA ILE A 99 3.23 -4.46 -17.06
C ILE A 99 2.16 -3.39 -17.21
N VAL A 100 2.43 -2.41 -18.05
CA VAL A 100 1.46 -1.41 -18.52
C VAL A 100 1.29 -1.58 -20.03
N ARG A 101 0.18 -2.18 -20.44
CA ARG A 101 -0.09 -2.53 -21.83
C ARG A 101 -0.98 -1.49 -22.51
N ASP A 102 -0.60 -1.04 -23.70
CA ASP A 102 -1.41 -0.13 -24.51
C ASP A 102 -2.58 -0.82 -25.22
N LEU A 103 -3.67 -1.04 -24.48
CA LEU A 103 -4.91 -1.63 -24.98
C LEU A 103 -6.06 -0.66 -24.74
N ALA A 104 -6.95 -0.54 -25.73
CA ALA A 104 -8.16 0.27 -25.66
C ALA A 104 -9.25 -0.29 -24.72
N GLN A 105 -9.02 -1.46 -24.14
CA GLN A 105 -9.94 -2.09 -23.20
C GLN A 105 -9.53 -1.76 -21.76
N TYR A 106 -10.51 -1.48 -20.89
CA TYR A 106 -10.30 -1.41 -19.45
C TYR A 106 -9.99 -2.80 -18.87
N GLY A 107 -8.92 -2.91 -18.09
CA GLY A 107 -8.60 -4.17 -17.43
C GLY A 107 -7.25 -4.19 -16.72
N GLY A 108 -7.05 -5.27 -15.98
CA GLY A 108 -5.84 -5.54 -15.22
C GLY A 108 -5.89 -6.93 -14.61
N SER A 109 -4.76 -7.38 -14.08
CA SER A 109 -4.69 -8.63 -13.33
C SER A 109 -3.53 -8.61 -12.35
N GLY A 110 -3.74 -9.24 -11.20
CA GLY A 110 -2.71 -9.45 -10.19
C GLY A 110 -1.87 -10.68 -10.48
N GLY A 111 -1.11 -11.12 -9.48
CA GLY A 111 -0.24 -12.29 -9.55
C GLY A 111 1.23 -11.92 -9.37
N GLY A 112 2.15 -12.74 -9.89
CA GLY A 112 3.60 -12.49 -9.75
C GLY A 112 4.07 -11.22 -10.48
N VAL A 113 3.45 -10.90 -11.62
CA VAL A 113 3.70 -9.69 -12.41
C VAL A 113 2.34 -9.03 -12.64
N PRO A 114 1.97 -7.99 -11.87
CA PRO A 114 0.70 -7.32 -12.07
C PRO A 114 0.67 -6.56 -13.39
N VAL A 115 -0.52 -6.50 -13.98
CA VAL A 115 -0.77 -5.96 -15.32
C VAL A 115 -1.90 -4.93 -15.23
N ILE A 116 -1.76 -3.79 -15.91
CA ILE A 116 -2.89 -2.91 -16.24
C ILE A 116 -2.86 -2.51 -17.70
N THR A 117 -4.01 -2.07 -18.22
CA THR A 117 -4.09 -1.41 -19.53
C THR A 117 -3.98 0.12 -19.42
N THR A 118 -3.78 0.79 -20.54
CA THR A 118 -3.74 2.26 -20.62
C THR A 118 -5.08 2.93 -20.33
N GLN A 119 -6.20 2.21 -20.46
CA GLN A 119 -7.53 2.72 -20.09
C GLN A 119 -7.83 2.63 -18.59
N SER A 120 -7.07 1.85 -17.83
CA SER A 120 -7.28 1.70 -16.39
C SER A 120 -6.73 2.90 -15.60
N ASP A 121 -7.36 3.19 -14.46
CA ASP A 121 -6.81 4.13 -13.47
C ASP A 121 -5.45 3.60 -12.97
N PRO A 122 -4.39 4.43 -12.83
CA PRO A 122 -3.10 3.97 -12.30
C PRO A 122 -3.20 3.31 -10.92
N ARG A 123 -4.23 3.61 -10.13
CA ARG A 123 -4.53 2.97 -8.85
C ARG A 123 -4.87 1.48 -9.00
N MET A 124 -5.31 1.04 -10.16
CA MET A 124 -5.45 -0.38 -10.45
C MET A 124 -4.10 -1.10 -10.33
N MET A 125 -2.98 -0.52 -10.78
CA MET A 125 -1.67 -1.18 -10.62
C MET A 125 -1.29 -1.32 -9.14
N LEU A 126 -1.67 -0.34 -8.31
CA LEU A 126 -1.48 -0.45 -6.87
C LEU A 126 -2.33 -1.60 -6.30
N HIS A 127 -3.60 -1.70 -6.68
CA HIS A 127 -4.49 -2.81 -6.32
C HIS A 127 -3.89 -4.17 -6.75
N GLU A 128 -3.52 -4.31 -8.02
CA GLU A 128 -2.97 -5.56 -8.55
C GLU A 128 -1.64 -5.94 -7.88
N TYR A 129 -0.81 -4.96 -7.55
CA TYR A 129 0.44 -5.21 -6.83
C TYR A 129 0.21 -5.68 -5.38
N LEU A 130 -0.87 -5.23 -4.72
CA LEU A 130 -1.20 -5.75 -3.39
C LEU A 130 -1.54 -7.25 -3.44
N HIS A 131 -2.08 -7.77 -4.56
CA HIS A 131 -2.18 -9.22 -4.76
C HIS A 131 -0.81 -9.90 -4.86
N THR A 132 0.20 -9.26 -5.45
CA THR A 132 1.58 -9.76 -5.45
C THR A 132 2.18 -9.82 -4.04
N LEU A 133 1.71 -8.96 -3.13
CA LEU A 133 2.04 -9.03 -1.70
C LEU A 133 1.20 -10.07 -0.94
N GLY A 134 0.31 -10.78 -1.62
CA GLY A 134 -0.52 -11.84 -1.08
C GLY A 134 -1.86 -11.37 -0.51
N LEU A 135 -2.24 -10.09 -0.67
CA LEU A 135 -3.55 -9.59 -0.21
C LEU A 135 -4.67 -10.07 -1.14
N SER A 136 -5.87 -10.21 -0.59
CA SER A 136 -7.08 -10.60 -1.33
C SER A 136 -8.00 -9.41 -1.58
N ASP A 137 -8.88 -9.56 -2.57
CA ASP A 137 -9.98 -8.63 -2.80
C ASP A 137 -10.93 -8.55 -1.60
N GLU A 138 -11.46 -7.34 -1.40
CA GLU A 138 -12.43 -7.03 -0.34
C GLU A 138 -13.84 -6.79 -0.92
N TYR A 139 -13.98 -6.78 -2.25
CA TYR A 139 -15.27 -6.69 -2.94
C TYR A 139 -15.98 -8.05 -3.05
N GLU A 140 -17.29 -7.99 -3.29
CA GLU A 140 -18.11 -9.18 -3.50
C GLU A 140 -17.99 -9.65 -4.95
N TYR A 141 -17.54 -10.90 -5.14
CA TYR A 141 -17.52 -11.52 -6.45
C TYR A 141 -18.94 -11.84 -6.93
N SER A 142 -19.14 -11.73 -8.25
CA SER A 142 -20.35 -12.23 -8.89
C SER A 142 -20.52 -13.74 -8.67
N ALA A 143 -21.75 -14.25 -8.79
CA ALA A 143 -22.01 -15.68 -8.62
C ALA A 143 -21.22 -16.57 -9.60
N SER A 144 -20.88 -16.06 -10.79
CA SER A 144 -20.06 -16.77 -11.78
C SER A 144 -18.56 -16.71 -11.49
N GLU A 145 -18.08 -15.65 -10.83
CA GLU A 145 -16.66 -15.49 -10.45
C GLU A 145 -16.34 -16.14 -9.10
N ALA A 146 -17.30 -16.18 -8.17
CA ALA A 146 -17.08 -16.68 -6.82
C ALA A 146 -16.45 -18.08 -6.78
N PRO A 147 -16.85 -19.09 -7.59
CA PRO A 147 -16.19 -20.39 -7.58
C PRO A 147 -14.70 -20.37 -7.92
N ARG A 148 -14.22 -19.34 -8.65
CA ARG A 148 -12.80 -19.18 -9.03
C ARG A 148 -11.96 -18.57 -7.92
N PHE A 149 -12.54 -17.66 -7.13
CA PHE A 149 -11.78 -16.85 -6.16
C PHE A 149 -12.11 -17.13 -4.69
N CYS A 150 -13.28 -17.70 -4.43
CA CYS A 150 -13.74 -18.01 -3.09
C CYS A 150 -13.50 -19.48 -2.77
N THR A 151 -12.52 -19.73 -1.91
CA THR A 151 -12.32 -21.04 -1.28
C THR A 151 -12.63 -20.94 0.21
N SER A 152 -13.12 -22.02 0.83
CA SER A 152 -13.42 -22.04 2.27
C SER A 152 -12.18 -21.90 3.15
N THR A 153 -10.99 -21.98 2.57
CA THR A 153 -9.68 -21.85 3.23
C THR A 153 -8.95 -20.56 2.86
N THR A 154 -9.60 -19.61 2.18
CA THR A 154 -8.96 -18.36 1.77
C THR A 154 -8.46 -17.61 3.01
N ARG A 155 -7.13 -17.46 3.09
CA ARG A 155 -6.42 -16.74 4.14
C ARG A 155 -5.30 -15.93 3.52
N SER A 156 -5.38 -14.61 3.65
CA SER A 156 -4.41 -13.64 3.17
C SER A 156 -4.14 -12.58 4.25
N PRO A 157 -3.06 -11.80 4.16
CA PRO A 157 -2.72 -10.83 5.20
C PRO A 157 -3.83 -9.85 5.58
N ASN A 158 -4.77 -9.52 4.65
CA ASN A 158 -5.92 -8.63 4.88
C ASN A 158 -7.29 -9.33 4.90
N LEU A 159 -7.37 -10.65 4.67
CA LEU A 159 -8.67 -11.34 4.64
C LEU A 159 -8.57 -12.76 5.21
N THR A 160 -9.59 -13.16 5.95
CA THR A 160 -9.76 -14.55 6.36
C THR A 160 -11.22 -14.97 6.27
N VAL A 161 -11.46 -16.23 5.91
CA VAL A 161 -12.79 -16.84 5.92
C VAL A 161 -12.90 -17.74 7.15
N ILE A 162 -13.87 -17.44 8.02
CA ILE A 162 -14.09 -18.19 9.26
C ILE A 162 -15.55 -18.63 9.31
N THR A 163 -15.77 -19.92 9.58
CA THR A 163 -17.07 -20.46 10.01
C THR A 163 -17.21 -20.21 11.51
N PRO A 164 -18.10 -19.30 11.95
CA PRO A 164 -18.25 -19.01 13.37
C PRO A 164 -18.92 -20.18 14.10
N LEU A 165 -18.71 -20.28 15.42
CA LEU A 165 -19.61 -21.06 16.28
C LEU A 165 -20.97 -20.37 16.37
N ALA A 166 -22.02 -21.12 16.70
CA ALA A 166 -23.35 -20.57 16.92
C ALA A 166 -23.37 -19.49 18.02
N SER A 167 -22.53 -19.64 19.05
CA SER A 167 -22.26 -18.61 20.05
C SER A 167 -20.90 -18.85 20.73
N TYR A 168 -20.34 -17.81 21.33
CA TYR A 168 -19.16 -17.87 22.20
C TYR A 168 -19.55 -17.46 23.61
N ALA A 169 -19.04 -18.17 24.62
CA ALA A 169 -19.30 -17.81 26.01
C ALA A 169 -18.51 -16.57 26.46
N SER A 170 -17.42 -16.21 25.77
CA SER A 170 -16.65 -14.97 25.98
C SER A 170 -15.75 -14.64 24.79
N ASP A 171 -15.25 -13.40 24.73
CA ASP A 171 -14.22 -12.98 23.77
C ASP A 171 -12.93 -13.78 23.93
N ALA A 172 -12.53 -14.13 25.16
CA ALA A 172 -11.34 -14.94 25.44
C ALA A 172 -11.43 -16.34 24.80
N ILE A 173 -12.63 -16.94 24.81
CA ILE A 173 -12.87 -18.22 24.12
C ILE A 173 -12.76 -18.01 22.61
N ALA A 174 -13.43 -17.00 22.04
CA ALA A 174 -13.35 -16.73 20.60
C ALA A 174 -11.90 -16.51 20.14
N ARG A 175 -11.11 -15.78 20.92
CA ARG A 175 -9.69 -15.54 20.69
C ARG A 175 -8.86 -16.82 20.70
N THR A 176 -9.08 -17.66 21.71
CA THR A 176 -8.40 -18.96 21.79
C THR A 176 -8.74 -19.84 20.60
N THR A 177 -10.03 -19.88 20.20
CA THR A 177 -10.52 -20.68 19.07
C THR A 177 -9.97 -20.20 17.72
N HIS A 178 -9.91 -18.88 17.48
CA HIS A 178 -9.67 -18.33 16.14
C HIS A 178 -8.33 -17.62 15.93
N SER A 179 -7.51 -17.49 16.98
CA SER A 179 -6.21 -16.79 16.88
C SER A 179 -5.35 -17.30 15.71
N SER A 180 -5.30 -18.61 15.51
CA SER A 180 -4.54 -19.22 14.42
C SER A 180 -5.16 -19.02 13.04
N ALA A 181 -6.43 -18.64 12.94
CA ALA A 181 -7.14 -18.38 11.69
C ALA A 181 -7.09 -16.91 11.26
N ILE A 182 -6.69 -15.99 12.15
CA ILE A 182 -6.65 -14.54 11.89
C ILE A 182 -5.19 -14.10 11.61
N PRO A 183 -4.80 -13.83 10.35
CA PRO A 183 -3.42 -13.45 9.98
C PRO A 183 -2.85 -12.25 10.74
N TRP A 184 -3.71 -11.28 11.08
CA TRP A 184 -3.32 -10.06 11.79
C TRP A 184 -3.60 -10.14 13.30
N TYR A 185 -3.80 -11.34 13.86
CA TYR A 185 -4.19 -11.51 15.27
C TYR A 185 -3.27 -10.77 16.25
N ALA A 186 -1.96 -10.83 16.02
CA ALA A 186 -0.94 -10.15 16.84
C ALA A 186 -1.06 -8.62 16.84
N ARG A 187 -1.80 -8.03 15.91
CA ARG A 187 -2.05 -6.57 15.81
C ARG A 187 -3.35 -6.15 16.47
N ILE A 188 -4.20 -7.08 16.88
CA ILE A 188 -5.46 -6.77 17.58
C ILE A 188 -5.12 -6.46 19.03
N ALA A 189 -5.36 -5.23 19.46
CA ALA A 189 -5.18 -4.84 20.86
C ALA A 189 -6.02 -5.73 21.80
N GLY A 190 -5.50 -6.01 23.00
CA GLY A 190 -6.21 -6.84 23.98
C GLY A 190 -7.57 -6.27 24.40
N THR A 191 -7.76 -4.95 24.25
CA THR A 191 -9.01 -4.25 24.56
C THR A 191 -10.01 -4.23 23.40
N THR A 192 -9.61 -4.64 22.18
CA THR A 192 -10.52 -4.70 21.03
C THR A 192 -11.23 -6.04 21.00
N LEU A 193 -12.52 -6.09 21.26
CA LEU A 193 -13.27 -7.35 21.18
C LEU A 193 -13.30 -7.88 19.74
N ILE A 194 -13.12 -9.19 19.56
CA ILE A 194 -13.41 -9.91 18.31
C ILE A 194 -14.78 -10.59 18.35
N THR A 195 -15.59 -10.30 19.37
CA THR A 195 -17.01 -10.67 19.45
C THR A 195 -17.91 -9.45 19.59
N ASN A 196 -19.15 -9.58 19.12
CA ASN A 196 -20.24 -8.65 19.37
C ASN A 196 -21.34 -9.40 20.14
N SER A 197 -21.46 -9.13 21.44
CA SER A 197 -22.15 -9.98 22.41
C SER A 197 -21.62 -11.42 22.36
N THR A 198 -22.40 -12.34 21.80
CA THR A 198 -22.10 -13.78 21.72
C THR A 198 -21.65 -14.23 20.33
N ASN A 199 -21.60 -13.34 19.34
CA ASN A 199 -21.27 -13.66 17.95
C ASN A 199 -19.84 -13.23 17.61
N LEU A 200 -19.20 -13.93 16.67
CA LEU A 200 -17.91 -13.51 16.13
C LEU A 200 -18.05 -12.15 15.41
N GLY A 201 -17.06 -11.27 15.57
CA GLY A 201 -16.93 -10.00 14.87
C GLY A 201 -16.80 -8.79 15.79
N THR A 202 -15.84 -7.91 15.49
CA THR A 202 -15.71 -6.57 16.08
C THR A 202 -16.80 -5.62 15.56
N GLY A 203 -17.30 -5.86 14.34
CA GLY A 203 -18.35 -5.06 13.71
C GLY A 203 -18.47 -5.38 12.22
N ASN A 204 -19.18 -4.53 11.49
CA ASN A 204 -19.24 -4.59 10.02
C ASN A 204 -18.29 -3.56 9.40
N VAL A 205 -17.82 -3.85 8.19
CA VAL A 205 -17.26 -2.83 7.29
C VAL A 205 -18.35 -1.78 7.01
N ASN A 206 -18.00 -0.50 7.14
CA ASN A 206 -18.91 0.62 6.94
C ASN A 206 -18.98 1.03 5.45
N SER A 207 -19.69 2.11 5.15
CA SER A 207 -19.79 2.66 3.78
C SER A 207 -18.76 3.77 3.48
N THR A 208 -17.90 4.13 4.43
CA THR A 208 -16.95 5.23 4.29
C THR A 208 -15.62 4.67 3.84
N THR A 209 -15.32 4.82 2.55
CA THR A 209 -14.07 4.38 1.96
C THR A 209 -12.87 5.05 2.63
N ALA A 210 -11.83 4.26 2.91
CA ALA A 210 -10.57 4.77 3.43
C ALA A 210 -10.00 5.85 2.49
N ALA A 211 -9.56 6.97 3.04
CA ALA A 211 -8.96 8.03 2.24
C ALA A 211 -7.58 7.60 1.69
N PRO A 212 -7.21 7.99 0.45
CA PRO A 212 -5.83 7.83 -0.01
C PRO A 212 -4.85 8.58 0.91
N ASN A 213 -3.77 7.90 1.29
CA ASN A 213 -2.74 8.47 2.15
C ASN A 213 -1.48 8.82 1.36
N THR A 214 -1.21 10.11 1.22
CA THR A 214 0.01 10.63 0.60
C THR A 214 1.03 11.16 1.60
N GLY A 215 0.74 11.03 2.90
CA GLY A 215 1.63 11.43 3.98
C GLY A 215 2.77 10.44 4.24
N ASN A 216 3.59 10.74 5.24
CA ASN A 216 4.74 9.94 5.63
C ASN A 216 4.49 9.02 6.85
N ALA A 217 3.25 8.93 7.29
CA ALA A 217 2.84 8.14 8.44
C ALA A 217 1.56 7.36 8.11
N PRO A 218 1.30 6.23 8.80
CA PRO A 218 0.00 5.58 8.69
C PRO A 218 -1.12 6.55 9.02
N LEU A 219 -2.26 6.39 8.37
CA LEU A 219 -3.48 7.08 8.78
C LEU A 219 -3.79 6.72 10.23
N ALA A 220 -4.22 7.73 10.98
CA ALA A 220 -4.80 7.49 12.30
C ALA A 220 -5.95 6.49 12.14
N LEU A 221 -5.94 5.46 12.98
CA LEU A 221 -6.97 4.44 12.96
C LEU A 221 -8.31 5.09 13.32
N SER A 222 -9.20 5.24 12.34
CA SER A 222 -10.58 5.67 12.58
C SER A 222 -11.35 4.66 13.44
N ARG A 223 -10.92 3.39 13.38
CA ARG A 223 -11.39 2.26 14.20
C ARG A 223 -10.22 1.34 14.53
N ALA A 224 -10.27 0.69 15.69
CA ALA A 224 -9.22 -0.25 16.10
C ALA A 224 -9.07 -1.42 15.12
N ILE A 225 -7.87 -1.98 15.01
CA ILE A 225 -7.66 -3.23 14.25
C ILE A 225 -8.43 -4.35 14.94
N GLY A 226 -9.29 -5.04 14.18
CA GLY A 226 -10.23 -6.02 14.72
C GLY A 226 -10.63 -7.08 13.69
N LEU A 227 -11.84 -7.62 13.82
CA LEU A 227 -12.40 -8.63 12.95
C LEU A 227 -13.71 -8.10 12.35
N TYR A 228 -13.63 -7.35 11.25
CA TYR A 228 -14.78 -6.70 10.62
C TYR A 228 -15.39 -7.58 9.55
N LYS A 229 -16.71 -7.82 9.62
CA LYS A 229 -17.41 -8.68 8.68
C LYS A 229 -17.43 -8.02 7.29
N GLY A 230 -16.81 -8.71 6.33
CA GLY A 230 -16.73 -8.28 4.94
C GLY A 230 -17.92 -8.74 4.09
N LYS A 231 -17.81 -8.51 2.79
CA LYS A 231 -18.76 -9.00 1.78
C LYS A 231 -18.12 -9.96 0.77
N THR A 232 -16.79 -10.05 0.72
CA THR A 232 -16.08 -11.01 -0.12
C THR A 232 -16.62 -12.41 0.14
N CYS A 233 -16.91 -13.16 -0.92
CA CYS A 233 -17.37 -14.55 -0.82
C CYS A 233 -18.66 -14.79 -0.03
N ARG A 234 -19.52 -13.77 0.12
CA ARG A 234 -20.87 -13.93 0.69
C ARG A 234 -21.73 -14.95 -0.06
N ASN A 235 -21.45 -15.12 -1.36
CA ASN A 235 -22.13 -16.06 -2.24
C ASN A 235 -21.61 -17.51 -2.12
N LEU A 236 -20.73 -17.82 -1.15
CA LEU A 236 -20.36 -19.20 -0.87
C LEU A 236 -21.55 -19.96 -0.28
N PRO A 237 -21.91 -21.13 -0.83
CA PRO A 237 -22.97 -21.96 -0.25
C PRO A 237 -22.56 -22.43 1.15
N ALA A 238 -23.50 -22.41 2.08
CA ALA A 238 -23.30 -22.98 3.41
C ALA A 238 -23.01 -24.49 3.29
N THR A 239 -21.89 -24.95 3.84
CA THR A 239 -21.56 -26.38 3.88
C THR A 239 -22.21 -27.01 5.11
N GLY A 240 -23.51 -27.33 5.02
CA GLY A 240 -24.26 -28.02 6.07
C GLY A 240 -25.22 -27.14 6.88
N SER A 241 -25.63 -27.63 8.05
CA SER A 241 -26.63 -26.98 8.93
C SER A 241 -26.07 -25.94 9.90
N GLY A 242 -24.75 -25.72 9.89
CA GLY A 242 -24.09 -24.69 10.71
C GLY A 242 -24.24 -23.27 10.15
N PRO A 243 -23.84 -22.24 10.91
CA PRO A 243 -23.77 -20.88 10.37
C PRO A 243 -22.83 -20.85 9.16
N ALA A 244 -23.19 -20.07 8.15
CA ALA A 244 -22.36 -19.91 6.95
C ALA A 244 -21.01 -19.27 7.29
N ALA A 245 -19.96 -19.67 6.57
CA ALA A 245 -18.68 -19.00 6.62
C ALA A 245 -18.82 -17.52 6.23
N ALA A 246 -18.06 -16.66 6.88
CA ALA A 246 -18.00 -15.24 6.55
C ALA A 246 -16.56 -14.80 6.31
N SER A 247 -16.36 -13.83 5.41
CA SER A 247 -15.10 -13.12 5.27
C SER A 247 -14.96 -12.06 6.36
N TRP A 248 -13.74 -11.88 6.81
CA TRP A 248 -13.37 -10.92 7.83
C TRP A 248 -12.15 -10.13 7.41
N HIS A 249 -12.14 -8.84 7.72
CA HIS A 249 -11.09 -7.88 7.36
C HIS A 249 -10.49 -7.24 8.64
N PRO A 250 -9.24 -6.75 8.60
CA PRO A 250 -8.59 -6.11 9.75
C PRO A 250 -9.15 -4.72 10.07
N GLY A 251 -9.74 -4.04 9.07
CA GLY A 251 -10.28 -2.68 9.18
C GLY A 251 -11.77 -2.61 8.91
N GLY A 252 -12.41 -1.58 9.45
CA GLY A 252 -13.85 -1.35 9.33
C GLY A 252 -14.26 -0.42 8.18
N GLU A 253 -13.35 -0.07 7.29
CA GLU A 253 -13.53 0.81 6.13
C GLU A 253 -13.24 0.03 4.84
N PRO A 254 -13.99 0.26 3.75
CA PRO A 254 -13.61 -0.23 2.43
C PRO A 254 -12.26 0.33 1.98
N THR A 255 -11.38 -0.51 1.47
CA THR A 255 -10.03 -0.12 1.02
C THR A 255 -9.92 -0.12 -0.49
N ILE A 256 -8.71 0.13 -1.02
CA ILE A 256 -8.38 -0.06 -2.43
C ILE A 256 -8.64 -1.49 -2.92
N MET A 257 -8.63 -2.47 -2.02
CA MET A 257 -8.96 -3.86 -2.34
C MET A 257 -10.45 -4.08 -2.58
N GLU A 258 -11.30 -3.10 -2.24
CA GLU A 258 -12.74 -3.10 -2.53
C GLU A 258 -13.11 -2.10 -3.63
N PHE A 259 -12.58 -0.88 -3.56
CA PHE A 259 -12.85 0.20 -4.50
C PHE A 259 -11.56 0.89 -4.91
N LEU A 260 -11.28 1.01 -6.22
CA LEU A 260 -10.06 1.66 -6.71
C LEU A 260 -9.88 3.11 -6.23
N SER A 261 -10.96 3.82 -5.91
CA SER A 261 -10.89 5.18 -5.34
C SER A 261 -10.43 5.23 -3.88
N GLY A 262 -10.50 4.11 -3.16
CA GLY A 262 -10.11 4.02 -1.76
C GLY A 262 -8.60 3.94 -1.56
N GLY A 263 -8.12 4.44 -0.42
CA GLY A 263 -6.77 4.21 0.08
C GLY A 263 -6.60 2.81 0.68
N LEU A 264 -5.41 2.53 1.21
CA LEU A 264 -5.15 1.25 1.88
C LEU A 264 -5.92 1.16 3.21
N GLY A 265 -6.09 2.27 3.92
CA GLY A 265 -6.63 2.29 5.28
C GLY A 265 -5.58 1.84 6.31
N GLY A 266 -5.64 2.41 7.52
CA GLY A 266 -4.57 2.25 8.52
C GLY A 266 -4.15 0.80 8.82
N PRO A 267 -5.09 -0.17 8.96
CA PRO A 267 -4.71 -1.57 9.18
C PRO A 267 -3.92 -2.18 8.02
N THR A 268 -4.37 -1.99 6.77
CA THR A 268 -3.71 -2.52 5.57
C THR A 268 -2.37 -1.83 5.32
N GLU A 269 -2.29 -0.52 5.57
CA GLU A 269 -1.03 0.23 5.54
C GLU A 269 0.03 -0.39 6.47
N GLN A 270 -0.36 -0.76 7.70
CA GLN A 270 0.54 -1.43 8.65
C GLN A 270 0.92 -2.86 8.22
N ILE A 271 0.00 -3.59 7.59
CA ILE A 271 0.27 -4.92 7.03
C ILE A 271 1.30 -4.82 5.90
N VAL A 272 1.08 -3.92 4.94
CA VAL A 272 1.98 -3.70 3.79
C VAL A 272 3.36 -3.24 4.25
N ALA A 273 3.43 -2.29 5.20
CA ALA A 273 4.70 -1.89 5.80
C ALA A 273 5.41 -3.07 6.48
N GLY A 274 4.68 -3.90 7.21
CA GLY A 274 5.23 -5.12 7.81
C GLY A 274 5.79 -6.13 6.80
N ILE A 275 5.17 -6.25 5.61
CA ILE A 275 5.65 -7.10 4.52
C ILE A 275 6.95 -6.54 3.91
N TYR A 276 7.06 -5.22 3.76
CA TYR A 276 8.29 -4.60 3.26
C TYR A 276 9.43 -4.72 4.28
N ASP A 277 9.14 -4.49 5.56
CA ASP A 277 10.10 -4.65 6.64
C ASP A 277 10.60 -6.11 6.72
N SER A 278 9.73 -7.10 6.56
CA SER A 278 10.13 -8.52 6.58
C SER A 278 10.91 -8.97 5.34
N ARG A 279 10.75 -8.29 4.22
CA ARG A 279 11.57 -8.47 3.00
C ARG A 279 12.93 -7.76 3.07
N GLY A 280 13.21 -7.04 4.16
CA GLY A 280 14.45 -6.29 4.32
C GLY A 280 14.54 -5.05 3.42
N VAL A 281 13.41 -4.51 2.97
CA VAL A 281 13.40 -3.30 2.16
C VAL A 281 13.80 -2.11 3.02
N THR A 282 14.87 -1.42 2.62
CA THR A 282 15.40 -0.29 3.41
C THR A 282 14.45 0.90 3.36
N LYS A 283 14.13 1.50 4.51
CA LYS A 283 13.40 2.76 4.60
C LYS A 283 14.27 3.92 4.12
N ARG A 284 13.67 4.94 3.49
CA ARG A 284 14.35 6.19 3.18
C ARG A 284 14.83 6.80 4.50
N VAL A 285 16.10 7.22 4.54
CA VAL A 285 16.55 8.08 5.63
C VAL A 285 15.74 9.35 5.51
N ALA A 286 14.90 9.63 6.51
CA ALA A 286 14.18 10.90 6.56
C ALA A 286 15.23 11.99 6.37
N ALA A 287 15.11 12.79 5.31
CA ALA A 287 15.97 13.93 5.15
C ALA A 287 15.77 14.76 6.41
N THR A 288 16.77 14.76 7.29
CA THR A 288 16.75 15.63 8.47
C THR A 288 16.63 17.02 7.89
N THR A 289 15.46 17.63 8.01
CA THR A 289 15.32 19.04 7.68
C THR A 289 16.42 19.71 8.48
N PRO A 290 17.37 20.42 7.82
CA PRO A 290 18.40 21.13 8.55
C PRO A 290 17.66 21.93 9.63
N PRO A 291 18.14 21.91 10.89
CA PRO A 291 17.53 22.75 11.91
C PRO A 291 17.42 24.15 11.33
N PRO A 292 16.28 24.86 11.53
CA PRO A 292 16.12 26.20 11.01
C PRO A 292 17.37 27.00 11.43
N PRO A 293 17.95 27.82 10.52
CA PRO A 293 19.12 28.61 10.87
C PRO A 293 18.82 29.32 12.18
N MET A 294 19.71 29.17 13.18
CA MET A 294 19.52 29.84 14.46
C MET A 294 19.27 31.31 14.17
N PRO A 295 18.25 31.93 14.79
CA PRO A 295 17.98 33.34 14.58
C PRO A 295 19.28 34.08 14.86
N VAL A 296 19.85 34.68 13.80
CA VAL A 296 20.98 35.59 13.95
C VAL A 296 20.41 36.73 14.77
N THR A 297 20.72 36.73 16.06
CA THR A 297 20.43 37.87 16.90
C THR A 297 21.40 38.94 16.42
N VAL A 298 20.95 39.72 15.43
CA VAL A 298 21.60 40.98 15.10
C VAL A 298 21.49 41.79 16.37
N THR A 299 22.57 41.81 17.14
CA THR A 299 22.73 42.79 18.19
C THR A 299 22.90 44.08 17.43
N ASP A 300 21.81 44.81 17.25
CA ASP A 300 21.84 46.18 16.77
C ASP A 300 22.72 46.94 17.77
N GLY A 301 24.00 47.07 17.42
CA GLY A 301 24.88 48.03 18.06
C GLY A 301 24.19 49.38 17.88
N ALA A 302 23.77 49.96 19.01
CA ALA A 302 23.10 51.24 19.11
C ALA A 302 23.71 52.24 18.10
N ARG A 303 23.01 52.45 16.99
CA ARG A 303 23.27 53.56 16.07
C ARG A 303 22.30 54.65 16.47
N ASP A 304 22.90 55.65 17.08
CA ASP A 304 22.45 57.01 17.32
C ASP A 304 21.36 57.46 16.33
N ASP A 305 20.14 57.59 16.84
CA ASP A 305 18.97 58.09 16.14
C ASP A 305 19.13 59.59 15.88
N SER A 306 19.69 59.94 14.71
CA SER A 306 19.40 61.25 14.15
C SER A 306 19.30 61.23 12.62
N LYS A 307 18.11 61.63 12.17
CA LYS A 307 17.72 62.15 10.85
C LYS A 307 17.09 61.16 9.86
N GLY A 308 15.85 61.50 9.49
CA GLY A 308 15.41 61.37 8.10
C GLY A 308 14.11 60.60 7.90
N ALA A 309 12.98 61.28 8.09
CA ALA A 309 11.69 60.84 7.59
C ALA A 309 11.69 60.75 6.06
N ILE A 310 11.23 59.63 5.48
CA ILE A 310 10.49 59.61 4.22
C ILE A 310 9.38 58.57 4.33
N ILE A 311 8.15 59.08 4.45
CA ILE A 311 6.91 58.34 4.25
C ILE A 311 6.77 58.08 2.76
N ASN A 312 6.65 56.82 2.34
CA ASN A 312 6.11 56.48 1.02
C ASN A 312 4.92 55.54 1.19
N VAL A 313 3.75 56.16 1.18
CA VAL A 313 2.45 55.54 0.94
C VAL A 313 2.36 55.24 -0.55
N ILE A 314 2.28 53.97 -0.95
CA ILE A 314 1.81 53.60 -2.29
C ILE A 314 0.65 52.62 -2.16
N ASN A 315 -0.42 53.04 -2.83
CA ASN A 315 -1.77 52.51 -2.84
C ASN A 315 -1.86 51.05 -3.27
N ASN A 316 -2.68 50.29 -2.54
CA ASN A 316 -3.18 48.99 -2.95
C ASN A 316 -4.63 49.15 -3.47
N THR A 317 -4.75 49.33 -4.79
CA THR A 317 -5.97 49.08 -5.57
C THR A 317 -5.75 47.71 -6.23
N GLY A 318 -6.43 46.63 -5.86
CA GLY A 318 -7.87 46.43 -6.00
C GLY A 318 -8.10 45.47 -7.18
N SER A 319 -8.77 44.34 -6.96
CA SER A 319 -9.79 43.76 -7.86
C SER A 319 -10.05 42.28 -7.53
N SER A 320 -11.30 42.05 -7.15
CA SER A 320 -11.99 40.77 -7.12
C SER A 320 -12.61 40.46 -8.48
N SER A 321 -12.51 39.22 -8.96
CA SER A 321 -13.49 38.58 -9.86
C SER A 321 -13.14 37.08 -9.90
N SER A 322 -13.91 36.18 -9.28
CA SER A 322 -15.19 35.59 -9.72
C SER A 322 -15.07 34.57 -10.86
N ILE A 323 -15.46 33.33 -10.53
CA ILE A 323 -16.27 32.39 -11.32
C ILE A 323 -15.61 31.67 -12.52
N GLY A 324 -15.69 30.35 -12.48
CA GLY A 324 -15.66 29.48 -13.67
C GLY A 324 -15.78 28.02 -13.24
N ARG A 325 -16.95 27.43 -13.49
CA ARG A 325 -17.30 26.03 -13.22
C ARG A 325 -16.40 25.04 -13.96
#